data_AF-A0A661RH62-F1
#
_entry.id   AF-A0A661RH62-F1
#
_cell.length_a   1.000
_cell.length_b   1.000
_cell.length_c   1.000
_cell.angle_alpha   90.00
_cell.angle_beta   90.00
_cell.angle_gamma   90.00
#
_symmetry.space_group_name_H-M   'P 1'
#
loop_
_entity.id
_entity.type
_entity.pdbx_description
1 polymer ?
#
loop_
_entity_poly.entity_id
_entity_poly.type
_entity_poly.pdbx_seq_one_letter_code
_entity_poly.pdbx_strand_id
1 'polypeptide(L)'
;MNRELNRRNIKETVRKMTDKDYKALTDFFDDYTTGFITRAVNAHPYLTKKIHTLRVVENIVFLGEKLGLSPQRMRLAKAAALLHDIGRFRQFETHGTFSDHASKNHGALGVGVIRKHRLLASWPMREKKQIIRSIALHNAYHLPRKMDRDTLFLTRLLRDADKLDIFHVVTQNYLGADFGENGYLTHNLPDDGLISKCLVDRVLNGELIDSRQVCSVNDLKLLQISWVFDLNFRAAVERVNSCDFISLIISTMPDSERRTFLMAFMKVHMVKKMA
;
A
#
# COMPACT_ATOMS: atom_id res chain seq x y z
N MET A 1 10.81 -37.04 51.87
CA MET A 1 11.30 -35.70 51.49
C MET A 1 11.39 -35.65 49.97
N ASN A 2 10.24 -35.49 49.31
CA ASN A 2 10.08 -35.60 47.85
C ASN A 2 9.34 -34.34 47.38
N ARG A 3 10.03 -33.41 46.71
CA ARG A 3 9.44 -32.32 45.92
C ARG A 3 10.52 -31.56 45.13
N GLU A 4 11.32 -32.28 44.35
CA GLU A 4 11.92 -31.66 43.17
C GLU A 4 10.85 -31.58 42.09
N LEU A 5 10.10 -30.47 42.15
CA LEU A 5 9.19 -30.04 41.11
C LEU A 5 9.99 -29.78 39.83
N ASN A 6 9.99 -30.82 39.01
CA ASN A 6 10.34 -30.87 37.60
C ASN A 6 9.65 -29.70 36.86
N ARG A 7 10.29 -28.52 36.84
CA ARG A 7 9.96 -27.42 35.94
C ARG A 7 10.35 -27.85 34.53
N ARG A 8 9.49 -28.67 33.91
CA ARG A 8 9.54 -28.92 32.47
C ARG A 8 9.32 -27.59 31.78
N ASN A 9 10.41 -27.03 31.26
CA ASN A 9 10.41 -26.05 30.18
C ASN A 9 9.73 -26.69 28.96
N ILE A 10 8.39 -26.69 28.94
CA ILE A 10 7.65 -26.85 27.69
C ILE A 10 7.80 -25.50 27.00
N LYS A 11 8.90 -25.35 26.24
CA LYS A 11 8.89 -24.42 25.11
C LYS A 11 7.81 -24.96 24.18
N GLU A 12 6.57 -24.51 24.34
CA GLU A 12 5.58 -24.62 23.27
C GLU A 12 6.25 -24.00 22.05
N THR A 13 6.67 -24.84 21.12
CA THR A 13 7.14 -24.40 19.82
C THR A 13 5.90 -23.82 19.13
N VAL A 14 5.63 -22.54 19.41
CA VAL A 14 4.55 -21.80 18.75
C VAL A 14 4.84 -21.95 17.26
N ARG A 15 3.97 -22.69 16.56
CA ARG A 15 4.03 -22.86 15.11
C ARG A 15 4.22 -21.47 14.50
N LYS A 16 5.04 -21.39 13.46
CA LYS A 16 5.30 -20.19 12.68
C LYS A 16 4.95 -20.47 11.23
N MET A 17 4.58 -19.44 10.47
CA MET A 17 4.43 -19.59 9.02
C MET A 17 5.71 -20.16 8.40
N THR A 18 5.54 -21.19 7.57
CA THR A 18 6.61 -21.86 6.83
C THR A 18 6.73 -21.34 5.39
N ASP A 19 7.82 -21.71 4.69
CA ASP A 19 7.94 -21.42 3.26
C ASP A 19 6.86 -22.13 2.43
N LYS A 20 6.40 -23.32 2.87
CA LYS A 20 5.28 -24.05 2.25
C LYS A 20 3.97 -23.26 2.36
N ASP A 21 3.69 -22.66 3.51
CA ASP A 21 2.50 -21.82 3.70
C ASP A 21 2.56 -20.59 2.78
N TYR A 22 3.72 -19.94 2.66
CA TYR A 22 3.91 -18.79 1.76
C TYR A 22 3.78 -19.18 0.28
N LYS A 23 4.32 -20.34 -0.12
CA LYS A 23 4.16 -20.86 -1.48
C LYS A 23 2.69 -21.11 -1.81
N ALA A 24 1.95 -21.77 -0.91
CA ALA A 24 0.53 -22.02 -1.11
C ALA A 24 -0.30 -20.73 -1.26
N LEU A 25 0.05 -19.66 -0.53
CA LEU A 25 -0.55 -18.34 -0.74
C LEU A 25 -0.23 -17.75 -2.12
N THR A 26 1.00 -17.94 -2.58
CA THR A 26 1.44 -17.44 -3.89
C THR A 26 0.72 -18.15 -5.02
N ASP A 27 0.63 -19.48 -4.94
CA ASP A 27 -0.10 -20.30 -5.91
C ASP A 27 -1.59 -19.87 -5.94
N PHE A 28 -2.22 -19.71 -4.76
CA PHE A 28 -3.60 -19.22 -4.68
C PHE A 28 -3.76 -17.82 -5.28
N PHE A 29 -2.85 -16.88 -4.97
CA PHE A 29 -2.92 -15.53 -5.50
C PHE A 29 -2.81 -15.53 -7.03
N ASP A 30 -1.90 -16.32 -7.58
CA ASP A 30 -1.74 -16.45 -9.02
C ASP A 30 -3.02 -16.97 -9.68
N ASP A 31 -3.54 -18.11 -9.21
CA ASP A 31 -4.79 -18.71 -9.72
C ASP A 31 -5.98 -17.74 -9.61
N TYR A 32 -6.11 -17.10 -8.44
CA TYR A 32 -7.19 -16.16 -8.17
C TYR A 32 -7.17 -15.00 -9.16
N THR A 33 -6.01 -14.37 -9.35
CA THR A 33 -5.86 -13.20 -10.23
C THR A 33 -5.94 -13.57 -11.70
N THR A 34 -5.33 -14.69 -12.10
CA THR A 34 -5.40 -15.23 -13.47
C THR A 34 -6.85 -15.46 -13.88
N GLY A 35 -7.69 -15.97 -12.98
CA GLY A 35 -9.11 -16.13 -13.27
C GLY A 35 -9.80 -14.83 -13.69
N PHE A 36 -9.49 -13.67 -13.07
CA PHE A 36 -10.08 -12.38 -13.46
C PHE A 36 -9.55 -11.91 -14.81
N ILE A 37 -8.24 -12.08 -15.01
CA ILE A 37 -7.55 -11.67 -16.24
C ILE A 37 -8.12 -12.41 -17.45
N THR A 38 -8.29 -13.72 -17.36
CA THR A 38 -8.71 -14.57 -18.49
C THR A 38 -10.16 -14.36 -18.91
N ARG A 39 -11.04 -13.99 -17.99
CA ARG A 39 -12.48 -13.78 -18.27
C ARG A 39 -12.84 -12.33 -18.58
N ALA A 40 -11.92 -11.40 -18.39
CA ALA A 40 -12.20 -9.98 -18.57
C ALA A 40 -12.19 -9.59 -20.06
N VAL A 41 -13.14 -8.73 -20.45
CA VAL A 41 -13.11 -8.06 -21.76
C VAL A 41 -11.87 -7.17 -21.87
N ASN A 42 -11.53 -6.45 -20.79
CA ASN A 42 -10.29 -5.68 -20.66
C ASN A 42 -9.46 -6.24 -19.51
N ALA A 43 -8.35 -6.90 -19.84
CA ALA A 43 -7.43 -7.49 -18.87
C ALA A 43 -6.52 -6.46 -18.17
N HIS A 44 -6.32 -5.27 -18.75
CA HIS A 44 -5.32 -4.30 -18.28
C HIS A 44 -5.49 -3.90 -16.81
N PRO A 45 -6.69 -3.54 -16.30
CA PRO A 45 -6.86 -3.17 -14.89
C PRO A 45 -6.43 -4.28 -13.92
N TYR A 46 -6.72 -5.54 -14.27
CA TYR A 46 -6.35 -6.70 -13.45
C TYR A 46 -4.86 -7.01 -13.52
N LEU A 47 -4.26 -6.91 -14.71
CA LEU A 47 -2.81 -7.04 -14.90
C LEU A 47 -2.06 -5.97 -14.12
N THR A 48 -2.49 -4.71 -14.21
CA THR A 48 -1.92 -3.59 -13.44
C THR A 48 -1.94 -3.89 -11.96
N LYS A 49 -3.05 -4.43 -11.42
CA LYS A 49 -3.12 -4.78 -9.99
C LYS A 49 -2.32 -6.01 -9.60
N LYS A 50 -2.19 -7.00 -10.48
CA LYS A 50 -1.29 -8.14 -10.26
C LYS A 50 0.18 -7.69 -10.22
N ILE A 51 0.61 -6.89 -11.20
CA ILE A 51 1.98 -6.36 -11.28
C ILE A 51 2.29 -5.46 -10.09
N HIS A 52 1.38 -4.54 -9.75
CA HIS A 52 1.46 -3.72 -8.54
C HIS A 52 1.72 -4.57 -7.30
N THR A 53 0.89 -5.60 -7.07
CA THR A 53 1.05 -6.49 -5.92
C THR A 53 2.43 -7.15 -5.86
N LEU A 54 2.96 -7.61 -7.00
CA LEU A 54 4.29 -8.23 -7.06
C LEU A 54 5.40 -7.22 -6.76
N ARG A 55 5.31 -5.98 -7.26
CA ARG A 55 6.25 -4.90 -6.93
C ARG A 55 6.16 -4.48 -5.47
N VAL A 56 4.98 -4.49 -4.86
CA VAL A 56 4.84 -4.26 -3.41
C VAL A 56 5.55 -5.36 -2.61
N VAL A 57 5.51 -6.62 -3.06
CA VAL A 57 6.28 -7.71 -2.45
C VAL A 57 7.79 -7.46 -2.60
N GLU A 58 8.27 -6.98 -3.74
CA GLU A 58 9.68 -6.58 -3.94
C GLU A 58 10.08 -5.41 -3.02
N ASN A 59 9.21 -4.40 -2.88
CA ASN A 59 9.42 -3.28 -1.97
C ASN A 59 9.47 -3.73 -0.51
N ILE A 60 8.67 -4.73 -0.11
CA ILE A 60 8.77 -5.35 1.22
C ILE A 60 10.14 -6.01 1.41
N VAL A 61 10.67 -6.70 0.40
CA VAL A 61 12.00 -7.31 0.48
C VAL A 61 13.06 -6.23 0.67
N PHE A 62 13.04 -5.20 -0.18
CA PHE A 62 13.97 -4.06 -0.09
C PHE A 62 13.92 -3.38 1.29
N LEU A 63 12.74 -2.99 1.76
CA LEU A 63 12.59 -2.32 3.06
C LEU A 63 12.95 -3.26 4.21
N GLY A 64 12.55 -4.52 4.12
CA GLY A 64 12.82 -5.53 5.14
C GLY A 64 14.31 -5.81 5.30
N GLU A 65 15.08 -5.85 4.22
CA GLU A 65 16.54 -5.98 4.26
C GLU A 65 17.19 -4.77 4.92
N LYS A 66 16.79 -3.55 4.54
CA LYS A 66 17.28 -2.30 5.15
C LYS A 66 16.96 -2.20 6.65
N LEU A 67 15.86 -2.81 7.07
CA LEU A 67 15.43 -2.84 8.47
C LEU A 67 15.92 -4.08 9.24
N GLY A 68 16.70 -4.97 8.62
CA GLY A 68 17.24 -6.17 9.26
C GLY A 68 16.17 -7.16 9.72
N LEU A 69 15.09 -7.35 8.94
CA LEU A 69 14.04 -8.30 9.28
C LEU A 69 14.59 -9.72 9.32
N SER A 70 14.20 -10.48 10.35
CA SER A 70 14.46 -11.92 10.39
C SER A 70 13.70 -12.63 9.24
N PRO A 71 14.16 -13.82 8.81
CA PRO A 71 13.48 -14.58 7.77
C PRO A 71 11.99 -14.77 8.05
N GLN A 72 11.60 -14.98 9.32
CA GLN A 72 10.19 -15.12 9.69
C GLN A 72 9.38 -13.83 9.49
N ARG A 73 9.92 -12.68 9.90
CA ARG A 73 9.22 -11.39 9.77
C ARG A 73 9.13 -10.97 8.31
N MET A 74 10.18 -11.22 7.53
CA MET A 74 10.21 -11.01 6.09
C MET A 74 9.09 -11.81 5.42
N ARG A 75 9.02 -13.11 5.72
CA ARG A 75 7.98 -14.00 5.24
C ARG A 75 6.57 -13.48 5.55
N LEU A 76 6.30 -13.09 6.79
CA LEU A 76 5.01 -12.53 7.19
C LEU A 76 4.67 -11.24 6.44
N ALA A 77 5.67 -10.36 6.25
CA ALA A 77 5.51 -9.11 5.51
C ALA A 77 5.19 -9.35 4.03
N LYS A 78 5.88 -10.29 3.38
CA LYS A 78 5.60 -10.69 2.00
C LYS A 78 4.19 -11.24 1.84
N ALA A 79 3.72 -12.05 2.79
CA ALA A 79 2.34 -12.54 2.78
C ALA A 79 1.29 -11.42 2.93
N ALA A 80 1.56 -10.43 3.78
CA ALA A 80 0.69 -9.25 3.90
C ALA A 80 0.64 -8.45 2.60
N ALA A 81 1.79 -8.22 1.95
CA ALA A 81 1.87 -7.56 0.66
C ALA A 81 1.17 -8.33 -0.45
N LEU A 82 1.34 -9.64 -0.53
CA LEU A 82 0.69 -10.46 -1.57
C LEU A 82 -0.84 -10.40 -1.50
N LEU A 83 -1.40 -10.16 -0.31
CA LEU A 83 -2.84 -10.18 -0.08
C LEU A 83 -3.47 -8.79 0.10
N HIS A 84 -2.69 -7.70 0.15
CA HIS A 84 -3.21 -6.39 0.56
C HIS A 84 -4.31 -5.86 -0.37
N ASP A 85 -4.08 -5.96 -1.68
CA ASP A 85 -4.97 -5.48 -2.74
C ASP A 85 -5.82 -6.62 -3.35
N ILE A 86 -5.90 -7.80 -2.72
CA ILE A 86 -6.70 -8.93 -3.26
C ILE A 86 -8.19 -8.59 -3.40
N GLY A 87 -8.66 -7.62 -2.63
CA GLY A 87 -10.01 -7.06 -2.74
C GLY A 87 -10.26 -6.28 -4.04
N ARG A 88 -9.21 -5.69 -4.65
CA ARG A 88 -9.30 -4.87 -5.87
C ARG A 88 -9.87 -5.61 -7.06
N PHE A 89 -9.56 -6.90 -7.19
CA PHE A 89 -10.03 -7.71 -8.30
C PHE A 89 -11.57 -7.82 -8.29
N ARG A 90 -12.18 -8.12 -7.13
CA ARG A 90 -13.65 -8.11 -7.01
C ARG A 90 -14.24 -6.71 -7.04
N GLN A 91 -13.55 -5.73 -6.47
CA GLN A 91 -13.98 -4.32 -6.52
C GLN A 91 -14.16 -3.88 -7.97
N PHE A 92 -13.15 -4.10 -8.81
CA PHE A 92 -13.18 -3.71 -10.21
C PHE A 92 -14.17 -4.54 -11.03
N GLU A 93 -14.22 -5.86 -10.82
CA GLU A 93 -15.22 -6.71 -11.49
C GLU A 93 -16.66 -6.27 -11.20
N THR A 94 -16.95 -5.83 -9.97
CA THR A 94 -18.30 -5.46 -9.55
C THR A 94 -18.65 -4.00 -9.89
N HIS A 95 -17.68 -3.09 -9.80
CA HIS A 95 -17.93 -1.64 -9.82
C HIS A 95 -17.24 -0.90 -10.97
N GLY A 96 -16.34 -1.55 -11.72
CA GLY A 96 -15.60 -0.92 -12.82
C GLY A 96 -14.62 0.18 -12.39
N THR A 97 -14.26 0.26 -11.11
CA THR A 97 -13.40 1.32 -10.57
C THR A 97 -12.57 0.83 -9.38
N PHE A 98 -11.41 1.46 -9.18
CA PHE A 98 -10.59 1.33 -7.96
C PHE A 98 -10.83 2.45 -6.95
N SER A 99 -11.79 3.35 -7.17
CA SER A 99 -12.13 4.36 -6.17
C SER A 99 -12.92 3.71 -5.03
N ASP A 100 -12.36 3.70 -3.82
CA ASP A 100 -13.08 3.23 -2.63
C ASP A 100 -14.28 4.09 -2.28
N HIS A 101 -14.21 5.40 -2.59
CA HIS A 101 -15.29 6.35 -2.35
C HIS A 101 -16.49 6.09 -3.28
N ALA A 102 -16.22 5.83 -4.56
CA ALA A 102 -17.26 5.48 -5.54
C ALA A 102 -17.69 4.00 -5.46
N SER A 103 -17.09 3.21 -4.57
CA SER A 103 -17.41 1.78 -4.43
C SER A 103 -17.35 1.32 -2.97
N LYS A 104 -16.56 0.27 -2.68
CA LYS A 104 -16.38 -0.31 -1.35
C LYS A 104 -14.90 -0.28 -0.99
N ASN A 105 -14.59 -0.09 0.30
CA ASN A 105 -13.23 -0.18 0.82
C ASN A 105 -12.58 -1.53 0.46
N HIS A 106 -11.53 -1.49 -0.35
CA HIS A 106 -10.87 -2.69 -0.85
C HIS A 106 -10.14 -3.50 0.23
N GLY A 107 -9.60 -2.86 1.28
CA GLY A 107 -9.01 -3.57 2.42
C GLY A 107 -10.04 -4.46 3.14
N ALA A 108 -11.26 -3.95 3.33
CA ALA A 108 -12.37 -4.73 3.89
C ALA A 108 -12.82 -5.86 2.95
N LEU A 109 -12.90 -5.60 1.63
CA LEU A 109 -13.18 -6.64 0.63
C LEU A 109 -12.09 -7.74 0.66
N GLY A 110 -10.83 -7.36 0.74
CA GLY A 110 -9.69 -8.28 0.80
C GLY A 110 -9.75 -9.20 2.02
N VAL A 111 -10.07 -8.65 3.19
CA VAL A 111 -10.33 -9.46 4.40
C VAL A 111 -11.49 -10.45 4.19
N GLY A 112 -12.54 -10.03 3.47
CA GLY A 112 -13.64 -10.91 3.08
C GLY A 112 -13.17 -12.09 2.23
N VAL A 113 -12.34 -11.83 1.20
CA VAL A 113 -11.75 -12.87 0.34
C VAL A 113 -10.91 -13.85 1.18
N ILE A 114 -10.01 -13.34 2.02
CA ILE A 114 -9.13 -14.17 2.86
C ILE A 114 -9.92 -15.10 3.77
N ARG A 115 -11.02 -14.61 4.37
CA ARG A 115 -11.91 -15.41 5.23
C ARG A 115 -12.69 -16.44 4.43
N LYS A 116 -13.29 -16.04 3.31
CA LYS A 116 -14.09 -16.92 2.44
C LYS A 116 -13.27 -18.12 1.96
N HIS A 117 -12.04 -17.88 1.53
CA HIS A 117 -11.16 -18.93 1.01
C HIS A 117 -10.30 -19.59 2.09
N ARG A 118 -10.48 -19.23 3.37
CA ARG A 118 -9.76 -19.83 4.50
C ARG A 118 -8.22 -19.82 4.35
N LEU A 119 -7.67 -18.82 3.67
CA LEU A 119 -6.25 -18.79 3.24
C LEU A 119 -5.25 -18.89 4.39
N LEU A 120 -5.64 -18.42 5.57
CA LEU A 120 -4.82 -18.41 6.79
C LEU A 120 -5.35 -19.39 7.85
N ALA A 121 -6.08 -20.43 7.46
CA ALA A 121 -6.71 -21.35 8.42
C ALA A 121 -5.70 -22.15 9.25
N SER A 122 -4.61 -22.59 8.62
CA SER A 122 -3.54 -23.35 9.27
C SER A 122 -2.54 -22.48 10.05
N TRP A 123 -2.71 -21.15 10.02
CA TRP A 123 -1.72 -20.21 10.51
C TRP A 123 -1.86 -19.95 12.01
N PRO A 124 -0.76 -19.61 12.70
CA PRO A 124 -0.81 -19.19 14.09
C PRO A 124 -1.72 -17.98 14.27
N MET A 125 -2.57 -18.00 15.31
CA MET A 125 -3.59 -16.96 15.51
C MET A 125 -3.01 -15.55 15.59
N ARG A 126 -1.81 -15.39 16.15
CA ARG A 126 -1.09 -14.11 16.21
C ARG A 126 -0.74 -13.58 14.82
N GLU A 127 -0.13 -14.40 13.98
CA GLU A 127 0.28 -14.03 12.61
C GLU A 127 -0.94 -13.76 11.73
N LYS A 128 -1.99 -14.59 11.86
CA LYS A 128 -3.28 -14.37 11.20
C LYS A 128 -3.89 -13.02 11.55
N LYS A 129 -3.90 -12.65 12.84
CA LYS A 129 -4.43 -11.36 13.30
C LYS A 129 -3.60 -10.20 12.75
N GLN A 130 -2.28 -10.32 12.75
CA GLN A 130 -1.36 -9.32 12.21
C GLN A 130 -1.64 -9.04 10.72
N ILE A 131 -1.75 -10.08 9.88
CA ILE A 131 -2.04 -9.93 8.45
C ILE A 131 -3.42 -9.32 8.23
N ILE A 132 -4.47 -9.90 8.83
CA ILE A 132 -5.85 -9.43 8.62
C ILE A 132 -5.98 -7.96 9.04
N ARG A 133 -5.37 -7.57 10.16
CA ARG A 133 -5.45 -6.20 10.65
C ARG A 133 -4.64 -5.23 9.79
N SER A 134 -3.46 -5.64 9.31
CA SER A 134 -2.64 -4.82 8.42
C SER A 134 -3.33 -4.58 7.09
N ILE A 135 -3.92 -5.61 6.49
CA ILE A 135 -4.69 -5.49 5.24
C ILE A 135 -5.95 -4.63 5.44
N ALA A 136 -6.66 -4.78 6.55
CA ALA A 136 -7.84 -3.95 6.82
C ALA A 136 -7.54 -2.46 6.99
N LEU A 137 -6.29 -2.09 7.30
CA LEU A 137 -5.89 -0.74 7.67
C LEU A 137 -4.87 -0.11 6.71
N HIS A 138 -4.39 -0.83 5.69
CA HIS A 138 -3.31 -0.32 4.84
C HIS A 138 -3.74 0.95 4.08
N ASN A 139 -5.01 1.04 3.65
CA ASN A 139 -5.56 2.21 2.97
C ASN A 139 -6.27 3.21 3.91
N ALA A 140 -6.20 3.04 5.23
CA ALA A 140 -6.89 3.93 6.16
C ALA A 140 -6.28 5.35 6.14
N TYR A 141 -7.10 6.40 6.22
CA TYR A 141 -6.62 7.79 6.27
C TYR A 141 -5.67 8.03 7.46
N HIS A 142 -6.04 7.53 8.65
CA HIS A 142 -5.17 7.48 9.81
C HIS A 142 -5.20 6.09 10.45
N LEU A 143 -4.05 5.65 10.97
CA LEU A 143 -4.00 4.43 11.80
C LEU A 143 -4.60 4.69 13.19
N PRO A 144 -5.27 3.70 13.80
CA PRO A 144 -5.77 3.82 15.16
C PRO A 144 -4.65 4.12 16.16
N ARG A 145 -4.92 4.99 17.15
CA ARG A 145 -3.93 5.38 18.18
C ARG A 145 -3.39 4.21 19.00
N LYS A 146 -4.20 3.17 19.21
CA LYS A 146 -3.84 1.97 19.98
C LYS A 146 -3.85 0.75 19.07
N MET A 147 -2.67 0.19 18.85
CA MET A 147 -2.47 -1.07 18.15
C MET A 147 -1.25 -1.79 18.73
N ASP A 148 -1.21 -3.12 18.70
CA ASP A 148 -0.05 -3.84 19.17
C ASP A 148 1.19 -3.54 18.31
N ARG A 149 2.37 -3.56 18.93
CA ARG A 149 3.62 -3.10 18.32
C ARG A 149 3.93 -3.81 17.01
N ASP A 150 3.71 -5.12 16.94
CA ASP A 150 4.08 -5.91 15.77
C ASP A 150 3.10 -5.73 14.62
N THR A 151 1.80 -5.66 14.91
CA THR A 151 0.78 -5.31 13.90
C THR A 151 1.01 -3.90 13.38
N LEU A 152 1.35 -2.94 14.25
CA LEU A 152 1.70 -1.57 13.86
C LEU A 152 2.93 -1.53 12.96
N PHE A 153 3.98 -2.26 13.33
CA PHE A 153 5.16 -2.39 12.51
C PHE A 153 4.81 -2.95 11.12
N LEU A 154 4.08 -4.06 11.06
CA LEU A 154 3.69 -4.71 9.80
C LEU A 154 2.82 -3.80 8.94
N THR A 155 1.85 -3.12 9.55
CA THR A 155 0.93 -2.20 8.84
C THR A 155 1.70 -1.02 8.25
N ARG A 156 2.62 -0.42 9.01
CA ARG A 156 3.46 0.68 8.52
C ARG A 156 4.37 0.22 7.38
N LEU A 157 4.94 -0.98 7.49
CA LEU A 157 5.84 -1.52 6.48
C LEU A 157 5.09 -1.78 5.17
N LEU A 158 3.88 -2.34 5.28
CA LEU A 158 3.00 -2.57 4.16
C LEU A 158 2.59 -1.24 3.48
N ARG A 159 2.21 -0.22 4.27
CA ARG A 159 1.84 1.11 3.74
C ARG A 159 2.98 1.78 3.00
N ASP A 160 4.19 1.72 3.54
CA ASP A 160 5.36 2.30 2.88
C ASP A 160 5.66 1.56 1.57
N ALA A 161 5.66 0.22 1.58
CA ALA A 161 5.91 -0.59 0.38
C ALA A 161 4.86 -0.38 -0.73
N ASP A 162 3.59 -0.24 -0.34
CA ASP A 162 2.46 0.05 -1.23
C ASP A 162 2.62 1.43 -1.89
N LYS A 163 2.84 2.48 -1.09
CA LYS A 163 3.08 3.83 -1.60
C LYS A 163 4.28 3.92 -2.53
N LEU A 164 5.37 3.20 -2.25
CA LEU A 164 6.55 3.17 -3.12
C LEU A 164 6.19 2.70 -4.53
N ASP A 165 5.37 1.66 -4.66
CA ASP A 165 4.93 1.21 -5.98
C ASP A 165 3.90 2.17 -6.60
N ILE A 166 2.95 2.69 -5.80
CA ILE A 166 1.99 3.66 -6.32
C ILE A 166 2.72 4.88 -6.87
N PHE A 167 3.70 5.45 -6.15
CA PHE A 167 4.51 6.56 -6.66
C PHE A 167 5.18 6.22 -7.99
N HIS A 168 5.76 5.03 -8.11
CA HIS A 168 6.35 4.57 -9.36
C HIS A 168 5.32 4.53 -10.49
N VAL A 169 4.20 3.84 -10.29
CA VAL A 169 3.14 3.67 -11.30
C VAL A 169 2.52 5.01 -11.72
N VAL A 170 2.17 5.87 -10.76
CA VAL A 170 1.49 7.14 -11.07
C VAL A 170 2.44 8.12 -11.75
N THR A 171 3.72 8.12 -11.38
CA THR A 171 4.73 8.96 -12.05
C THR A 171 4.91 8.53 -13.50
N GLN A 172 4.98 7.22 -13.77
CA GLN A 172 5.03 6.71 -15.15
C GLN A 172 3.77 7.09 -15.93
N ASN A 173 2.59 6.95 -15.31
CA ASN A 173 1.32 7.33 -15.93
C ASN A 173 1.26 8.83 -16.26
N TYR A 174 1.66 9.72 -15.35
CA TYR A 174 1.58 11.18 -15.59
C TYR A 174 2.58 11.69 -16.61
N LEU A 175 3.70 11.00 -16.78
CA LEU A 175 4.74 11.35 -17.76
C LEU A 175 4.58 10.60 -19.09
N GLY A 176 3.71 9.58 -19.12
CA GLY A 176 3.48 8.72 -20.28
C GLY A 176 2.73 9.44 -21.40
N ALA A 177 3.05 9.08 -22.64
CA ALA A 177 2.35 9.60 -23.82
C ALA A 177 0.89 9.11 -23.91
N ASP A 178 0.57 8.01 -23.22
CA ASP A 178 -0.75 7.40 -23.08
C ASP A 178 -1.52 7.94 -21.86
N PHE A 179 -1.07 9.05 -21.25
CA PHE A 179 -1.78 9.68 -20.15
C PHE A 179 -3.23 10.00 -20.55
N GLY A 180 -4.18 9.51 -19.76
CA GLY A 180 -5.62 9.66 -20.00
C GLY A 180 -6.29 8.44 -20.63
N GLU A 181 -5.54 7.53 -21.29
CA GLU A 181 -6.10 6.29 -21.85
C GLU A 181 -6.51 5.30 -20.76
N ASN A 182 -5.77 5.29 -19.65
CA ASN A 182 -6.00 4.42 -18.50
C ASN A 182 -6.73 5.14 -17.36
N GLY A 183 -7.94 5.63 -17.60
CA GLY A 183 -8.70 6.44 -16.63
C GLY A 183 -8.84 5.82 -15.23
N TYR A 184 -8.82 4.49 -15.09
CA TYR A 184 -8.85 3.83 -13.78
C TYR A 184 -7.65 4.16 -12.88
N LEU A 185 -6.48 4.52 -13.45
CA LEU A 185 -5.29 4.96 -12.71
C LEU A 185 -5.48 6.34 -12.08
N THR A 186 -6.32 7.18 -12.68
CA THR A 186 -6.73 8.50 -12.15
C THR A 186 -8.12 8.47 -11.52
N HIS A 187 -8.66 7.28 -11.25
CA HIS A 187 -10.03 7.10 -10.73
C HIS A 187 -11.14 7.70 -11.61
N ASN A 188 -10.88 7.88 -12.91
CA ASN A 188 -11.73 8.57 -13.87
C ASN A 188 -12.09 10.00 -13.43
N LEU A 189 -11.20 10.65 -12.68
CA LEU A 189 -11.37 12.04 -12.26
C LEU A 189 -11.17 12.97 -13.46
N PRO A 190 -11.88 14.12 -13.50
CA PRO A 190 -11.65 15.14 -14.52
C PRO A 190 -10.25 15.74 -14.39
N ASP A 191 -9.63 16.01 -15.54
CA ASP A 191 -8.44 16.87 -15.63
C ASP A 191 -8.87 18.25 -16.10
N ASP A 192 -9.16 19.13 -15.15
CA ASP A 192 -9.69 20.48 -15.38
C ASP A 192 -8.59 21.55 -15.48
N GLY A 193 -7.31 21.16 -15.37
CA GLY A 193 -6.18 22.10 -15.38
C GLY A 193 -6.11 23.03 -14.17
N LEU A 194 -6.88 22.77 -13.11
CA LEU A 194 -6.89 23.59 -11.90
C LEU A 194 -6.11 22.92 -10.76
N ILE A 195 -5.54 23.74 -9.86
CA ILE A 195 -4.91 23.27 -8.62
C ILE A 195 -5.69 23.83 -7.44
N SER A 196 -6.30 22.94 -6.66
CA SER A 196 -7.13 23.32 -5.51
C SER A 196 -6.33 24.07 -4.44
N LYS A 197 -6.67 25.34 -4.21
CA LYS A 197 -6.02 26.16 -3.17
C LYS A 197 -6.13 25.53 -1.78
N CYS A 198 -7.32 25.06 -1.42
CA CYS A 198 -7.56 24.48 -0.10
C CYS A 198 -6.69 23.24 0.14
N LEU A 199 -6.55 22.37 -0.87
CA LEU A 199 -5.70 21.18 -0.75
C LEU A 199 -4.21 21.53 -0.74
N VAL A 200 -3.78 22.52 -1.49
CA VAL A 200 -2.40 23.05 -1.42
C VAL A 200 -2.07 23.53 -0.01
N ASP A 201 -2.95 24.33 0.61
CA ASP A 201 -2.74 24.85 1.96
C ASP A 201 -2.56 23.71 2.98
N ARG A 202 -3.32 22.61 2.83
CA ARG A 202 -3.16 21.41 3.67
C ARG A 202 -1.79 20.74 3.47
N VAL A 203 -1.34 20.59 2.23
CA VAL A 203 -0.01 20.02 1.94
C VAL A 203 1.09 20.89 2.53
N LEU A 204 0.99 22.21 2.38
CA LEU A 204 1.95 23.17 2.94
C LEU A 204 1.95 23.18 4.49
N ASN A 205 0.86 22.76 5.12
CA ASN A 205 0.78 22.53 6.57
C ASN A 205 1.28 21.14 7.00
N GLY A 206 1.79 20.31 6.08
CA GLY A 206 2.27 18.96 6.39
C GLY A 206 1.15 17.96 6.65
N GLU A 207 -0.06 18.21 6.15
CA GLU A 207 -1.23 17.37 6.37
C GLU A 207 -1.48 16.38 5.23
N LEU A 208 -2.01 15.21 5.59
CA LEU A 208 -2.57 14.27 4.61
C LEU A 208 -3.87 14.81 4.01
N ILE A 209 -4.11 14.49 2.74
CA ILE A 209 -5.41 14.76 2.10
C ILE A 209 -6.33 13.55 2.23
N ASP A 210 -7.58 13.83 2.59
CA ASP A 210 -8.63 12.82 2.65
C ASP A 210 -9.14 12.56 1.22
N SER A 211 -9.23 11.30 0.82
CA SER A 211 -9.68 10.92 -0.52
C SER A 211 -11.09 11.39 -0.85
N ARG A 212 -11.92 11.70 0.15
CA ARG A 212 -13.26 12.28 -0.04
C ARG A 212 -13.23 13.73 -0.53
N GLN A 213 -12.09 14.41 -0.45
CA GLN A 213 -11.91 15.79 -0.91
C GLN A 213 -11.36 15.86 -2.34
N VAL A 214 -11.05 14.72 -2.96
CA VAL A 214 -10.42 14.65 -4.27
C VAL A 214 -11.49 14.68 -5.36
N CYS A 215 -11.48 15.75 -6.16
CA CYS A 215 -12.47 15.96 -7.23
C CYS A 215 -11.85 16.05 -8.63
N SER A 216 -10.53 16.26 -8.74
CA SER A 216 -9.81 16.33 -10.01
C SER A 216 -8.51 15.51 -10.01
N VAL A 217 -7.90 15.35 -11.19
CA VAL A 217 -6.58 14.72 -11.33
C VAL A 217 -5.51 15.46 -10.51
N ASN A 218 -5.54 16.80 -10.48
CA ASN A 218 -4.55 17.55 -9.70
C ASN A 218 -4.80 17.44 -8.19
N ASP A 219 -6.06 17.30 -7.74
CA ASP A 219 -6.35 16.95 -6.35
C ASP A 219 -5.81 15.57 -5.97
N LEU A 220 -5.90 14.61 -6.91
CA LEU A 220 -5.33 13.27 -6.72
C LEU A 220 -3.79 13.33 -6.61
N LYS A 221 -3.13 14.10 -7.46
CA LYS A 221 -1.69 14.34 -7.37
C LYS A 221 -1.31 14.99 -6.04
N LEU A 222 -2.08 15.98 -5.56
CA LEU A 222 -1.89 16.58 -4.22
C LEU A 222 -2.03 15.53 -3.11
N LEU A 223 -3.06 14.67 -3.20
CA LEU A 223 -3.24 13.57 -2.25
C LEU A 223 -2.04 12.63 -2.24
N GLN A 224 -1.54 12.23 -3.41
CA GLN A 224 -0.40 11.33 -3.51
C GLN A 224 0.86 11.94 -2.92
N ILE A 225 1.20 13.20 -3.26
CA ILE A 225 2.39 13.84 -2.69
C ILE A 225 2.26 14.05 -1.18
N SER A 226 1.04 14.23 -0.65
CA SER A 226 0.83 14.35 0.81
C SER A 226 1.23 13.07 1.56
N TRP A 227 1.25 11.90 0.91
CA TRP A 227 1.60 10.64 1.56
C TRP A 227 3.04 10.59 2.11
N VAL A 228 3.92 11.50 1.69
CA VAL A 228 5.26 11.64 2.30
C VAL A 228 5.18 11.91 3.81
N PHE A 229 4.11 12.56 4.29
CA PHE A 229 3.89 12.82 5.71
C PHE A 229 3.64 11.53 6.50
N ASP A 230 3.12 10.49 5.85
CA ASP A 230 2.83 9.17 6.43
C ASP A 230 3.82 8.08 5.99
N LEU A 231 5.00 8.44 5.46
CA LEU A 231 6.11 7.48 5.33
C LEU A 231 6.73 7.23 6.72
N ASN A 232 6.93 5.95 7.04
CA ASN A 232 7.21 5.49 8.39
C ASN A 232 8.67 5.06 8.60
N PHE A 233 9.35 4.63 7.54
CA PHE A 233 10.73 4.15 7.60
C PHE A 233 11.66 5.01 6.75
N ARG A 234 12.83 5.32 7.29
CA ARG A 234 13.86 6.12 6.61
C ARG A 234 14.21 5.57 5.23
N ALA A 235 14.34 4.25 5.09
CA ALA A 235 14.61 3.62 3.80
C ALA A 235 13.53 3.89 2.72
N ALA A 236 12.27 4.05 3.12
CA ALA A 236 11.20 4.41 2.19
C ALA A 236 11.30 5.89 1.78
N VAL A 237 11.59 6.79 2.74
CA VAL A 237 11.82 8.22 2.47
C VAL A 237 13.00 8.41 1.51
N GLU A 238 14.12 7.74 1.78
CA GLU A 238 15.31 7.76 0.92
C GLU A 238 15.00 7.26 -0.49
N ARG A 239 14.21 6.18 -0.62
CA ARG A 239 13.79 5.66 -1.93
C ARG A 239 12.94 6.66 -2.70
N VAL A 240 11.94 7.27 -2.05
CA VAL A 240 11.10 8.30 -2.67
C VAL A 240 11.94 9.48 -3.15
N ASN A 241 12.91 9.90 -2.34
CA ASN A 241 13.82 10.99 -2.70
C ASN A 241 14.76 10.61 -3.85
N SER A 242 15.37 9.42 -3.83
CA SER A 242 16.32 8.99 -4.86
C SER A 242 15.69 8.81 -6.25
N CYS A 243 14.40 8.52 -6.30
CA CYS A 243 13.63 8.37 -7.54
C CYS A 243 12.94 9.66 -7.99
N ASP A 244 13.10 10.76 -7.23
CA ASP A 244 12.51 12.08 -7.49
C ASP A 244 10.99 12.09 -7.70
N PHE A 245 10.27 11.09 -7.16
CA PHE A 245 8.84 10.88 -7.44
C PHE A 245 7.99 12.12 -7.16
N ILE A 246 8.28 12.82 -6.06
CA ILE A 246 7.49 13.99 -5.65
C ILE A 246 7.68 15.16 -6.62
N SER A 247 8.93 15.44 -7.02
CA SER A 247 9.19 16.51 -7.99
C SER A 247 8.59 16.18 -9.35
N LEU A 248 8.68 14.91 -9.78
CA LEU A 248 8.10 14.45 -11.05
C LEU A 248 6.57 14.55 -11.06
N ILE A 249 5.89 14.21 -9.95
CA ILE A 249 4.44 14.41 -9.86
C ILE A 249 4.09 15.90 -9.93
N ILE A 250 4.79 16.75 -9.17
CA ILE A 250 4.52 18.19 -9.14
C ILE A 250 4.80 18.84 -10.51
N SER A 251 5.83 18.41 -11.25
CA SER A 251 6.17 18.98 -12.55
C SER A 251 5.08 18.76 -13.61
N THR A 252 4.24 17.74 -13.44
CA THR A 252 3.09 17.45 -14.33
C THR A 252 1.86 18.30 -14.02
N MET A 253 1.91 19.17 -12.99
CA MET A 253 0.82 20.11 -12.68
C MET A 253 1.00 21.42 -13.49
N PRO A 254 -0.10 22.15 -13.76
CA PRO A 254 -0.05 23.45 -14.45
C PRO A 254 0.92 24.45 -13.83
N ASP A 255 1.65 25.18 -14.69
CA ASP A 255 2.54 26.27 -14.31
C ASP A 255 1.80 27.31 -13.48
N SER A 256 2.23 27.48 -12.23
CA SER A 256 1.61 28.41 -11.29
C SER A 256 2.52 28.68 -10.10
N GLU A 257 2.26 29.78 -9.39
CA GLU A 257 2.94 30.10 -8.12
C GLU A 257 2.75 28.98 -7.08
N ARG A 258 1.55 28.38 -7.03
CA ARG A 258 1.25 27.25 -6.13
C ARG A 258 2.16 26.05 -6.41
N ARG A 259 2.38 25.71 -7.69
CA ARG A 259 3.29 24.63 -8.07
C ARG A 259 4.72 24.91 -7.59
N THR A 260 5.19 26.14 -7.76
CA THR A 260 6.52 26.56 -7.30
C THR A 260 6.65 26.44 -5.77
N PHE A 261 5.65 26.88 -5.00
CA PHE A 261 5.67 26.75 -3.54
C PHE A 261 5.63 25.30 -3.08
N LEU A 262 4.79 24.45 -3.69
CA LEU A 262 4.75 23.01 -3.40
C LEU A 262 6.11 22.36 -3.63
N MET A 263 6.74 22.65 -4.78
CA MET A 263 8.06 22.11 -5.12
C MET A 263 9.12 22.48 -4.08
N ALA A 264 9.18 23.76 -3.69
CA ALA A 264 10.13 24.23 -2.69
C ALA A 264 9.87 23.60 -1.31
N PHE A 265 8.61 23.59 -0.88
CA PHE A 265 8.20 23.01 0.40
C PHE A 265 8.54 21.52 0.48
N MET A 266 8.21 20.74 -0.55
CA MET A 266 8.45 19.30 -0.55
C MET A 266 9.93 18.94 -0.54
N LYS A 267 10.77 19.68 -1.28
CA LYS A 267 12.23 19.47 -1.23
C LYS A 267 12.78 19.66 0.20
N VAL A 268 12.38 20.74 0.86
CA VAL A 268 12.79 21.00 2.25
C VAL A 268 12.25 19.93 3.21
N HIS A 269 10.99 19.53 3.04
CA HIS A 269 10.36 18.51 3.87
C HIS A 269 11.09 17.17 3.76
N MET A 270 11.37 16.70 2.54
CA MET A 270 12.05 15.42 2.32
C MET A 270 13.45 15.40 2.92
N VAL A 271 14.21 16.49 2.80
CA VAL A 271 15.53 16.62 3.46
C VAL A 271 15.40 16.51 4.98
N LYS A 272 14.46 17.25 5.58
CA LYS A 272 14.21 17.19 7.03
C LYS A 272 13.76 15.80 7.50
N LYS A 273 13.00 15.07 6.67
CA LYS A 273 12.50 13.74 7.02
C LYS A 273 13.57 12.64 6.93
N MET A 274 14.64 12.88 6.16
CA MET A 274 15.80 11.98 6.06
C MET A 274 16.86 12.24 7.15
N ALA A 275 16.89 13.45 7.71
CA ALA A 275 17.78 13.84 8.81
C ALA A 275 17.42 13.10 10.11
#